data_AF-A0A1B6LES1-F1
#
_entry.id   AF-A0A1B6LES1-F1
#
_cell.length_a   1.000
_cell.length_b   1.000
_cell.length_c   1.000
_cell.angle_alpha   90.00
_cell.angle_beta   90.00
_cell.angle_gamma   90.00
#
_symmetry.space_group_name_H-M   'P 1'
#
loop_
_entity.id
_entity.type
_entity.pdbx_description
1 polymer ?
#
loop_
_entity_poly.entity_id
_entity_poly.type
_entity_poly.pdbx_seq_one_letter_code
_entity_poly.pdbx_strand_id
1 'polypeptide(L)'
;AEKYSFVTPLTSLLMELPDGSKSVMEATPVKQAPPLDKTELKKIVWLQKSLTDDKAAQVSVTLQDKSYNLALTPSDETFGECVVNHMAGECRHFQKCALAIFEDDVSDFLPYKCDITGNFLGVCCPVHV
;
A
#
# COMPACT_ATOMS: atom_id res chain seq x y z
N ALA A 1 17.41 -28.24 -21.36
CA ALA A 1 16.04 -27.85 -21.73
C ALA A 1 15.17 -27.99 -20.49
N GLU A 2 15.00 -26.89 -19.75
CA GLU A 2 14.26 -26.91 -18.50
C GLU A 2 12.75 -26.89 -18.79
N LYS A 3 12.05 -27.93 -18.32
CA LYS A 3 10.60 -28.03 -18.41
C LYS A 3 9.99 -27.23 -17.26
N TYR A 4 9.57 -26.01 -17.54
CA TYR A 4 8.67 -25.27 -16.66
C TYR A 4 7.34 -26.01 -16.56
N SER A 5 6.96 -26.42 -15.34
CA SER A 5 5.61 -26.89 -15.03
C SER A 5 4.84 -25.75 -14.37
N PHE A 6 3.74 -25.32 -15.01
CA PHE A 6 2.75 -24.38 -14.49
C PHE A 6 1.52 -25.15 -14.00
N VAL A 7 1.26 -25.19 -12.68
CA VAL A 7 -0.05 -25.38 -12.00
C VAL A 7 0.18 -25.13 -10.48
N THR A 8 -0.57 -24.32 -9.71
CA THR A 8 -2.00 -24.44 -9.35
C THR A 8 -2.66 -23.14 -8.86
N PRO A 9 -4.01 -23.03 -8.93
CA PRO A 9 -4.80 -21.88 -8.49
C PRO A 9 -5.08 -21.88 -6.96
N LEU A 10 -5.16 -20.68 -6.37
CA LEU A 10 -5.84 -20.31 -5.10
C LEU A 10 -5.95 -21.41 -4.02
N THR A 11 -4.97 -21.50 -3.13
CA THR A 11 -5.14 -22.19 -1.84
C THR A 11 -6.05 -21.34 -0.95
N SER A 12 -7.35 -21.66 -0.93
CA SER A 12 -8.29 -21.09 0.02
C SER A 12 -7.95 -21.60 1.42
N LEU A 13 -7.64 -20.71 2.36
CA LEU A 13 -7.40 -21.07 3.76
C LEU A 13 -8.76 -21.27 4.44
N LEU A 14 -9.09 -22.53 4.73
CA LEU A 14 -10.23 -22.91 5.55
C LEU A 14 -9.84 -22.75 7.03
N MET A 15 -10.46 -21.80 7.73
CA MET A 15 -10.37 -21.72 9.19
C MET A 15 -11.62 -22.34 9.80
N GLU A 16 -11.43 -23.31 10.69
CA GLU A 16 -12.49 -23.86 11.55
C GLU A 16 -12.58 -23.01 12.82
N LEU A 17 -13.72 -22.33 13.00
CA LEU A 17 -14.06 -21.63 14.23
C LEU A 17 -14.39 -22.66 15.34
N PRO A 18 -14.21 -22.31 16.63
CA PRO A 18 -14.45 -23.23 17.75
C PRO A 18 -15.89 -23.77 17.83
N ASP A 19 -16.87 -23.08 17.24
CA ASP A 19 -18.26 -23.55 17.09
C ASP A 19 -18.46 -24.54 15.90
N GLY A 20 -17.39 -25.07 15.32
CA GLY A 20 -17.44 -26.04 14.21
C GLY A 20 -17.84 -25.43 12.87
N SER A 21 -17.98 -24.11 12.80
CA SER A 21 -18.28 -23.39 11.56
C SER A 21 -17.01 -23.23 10.72
N LYS A 22 -17.09 -23.59 9.43
CA LYS A 22 -16.00 -23.47 8.47
C LYS A 22 -16.10 -22.12 7.76
N SER A 23 -15.10 -21.26 7.94
CA SER A 23 -15.00 -20.00 7.20
C SER A 23 -13.92 -20.14 6.13
N VAL A 24 -14.28 -19.82 4.89
CA VAL A 24 -13.32 -19.66 3.80
C VAL A 24 -12.83 -18.22 3.84
N MET A 25 -11.59 -18.00 4.24
CA MET A 25 -10.95 -16.72 3.96
C MET A 25 -10.53 -16.74 2.50
N GLU A 26 -11.33 -16.10 1.64
CA GLU A 26 -10.85 -15.68 0.34
C GLU A 26 -9.76 -14.64 0.59
N ALA A 27 -8.51 -15.07 0.49
CA ALA A 27 -7.40 -14.15 0.30
C ALA A 27 -7.59 -13.54 -1.09
N THR A 28 -8.39 -12.47 -1.18
CA THR A 28 -8.46 -11.66 -2.39
C THR A 28 -7.04 -11.24 -2.69
N PRO A 29 -6.45 -11.67 -3.83
CA PRO A 29 -5.16 -11.14 -4.24
C PRO A 29 -5.31 -9.63 -4.23
N VAL A 30 -4.49 -8.93 -3.46
CA VAL A 30 -4.49 -7.47 -3.38
C VAL A 30 -3.97 -6.96 -4.72
N LYS A 31 -4.73 -7.09 -5.81
CA LYS A 31 -4.34 -6.64 -7.15
C LYS A 31 -3.74 -5.26 -6.98
N GLN A 32 -2.44 -5.15 -7.22
CA GLN A 32 -1.74 -3.89 -7.08
C GLN A 32 -2.45 -2.94 -8.03
N ALA A 33 -3.07 -1.91 -7.45
CA ALA A 33 -3.57 -0.82 -8.25
C ALA A 33 -2.37 -0.22 -9.01
N PRO A 34 -2.54 0.23 -10.25
CA PRO A 34 -1.53 1.03 -10.91
C PRO A 34 -1.06 2.16 -9.98
N PRO A 35 0.22 2.58 -10.05
CA PRO A 35 0.70 3.74 -9.30
C PRO A 35 -0.29 4.90 -9.44
N LEU A 36 -0.71 5.49 -8.32
CA LEU A 36 -1.69 6.56 -8.36
C LEU A 36 -1.05 7.81 -8.97
N ASP A 37 -1.61 8.30 -10.07
CA ASP A 37 -1.28 9.63 -10.55
C ASP A 37 -1.78 10.69 -9.56
N LYS A 38 -1.26 11.92 -9.68
CA LYS A 38 -1.62 13.04 -8.79
C LYS A 38 -3.13 13.29 -8.72
N THR A 39 -3.86 13.07 -9.81
CA THR A 39 -5.33 13.17 -9.85
C THR A 39 -6.01 12.09 -9.02
N GLU A 40 -5.41 10.91 -8.92
CA GLU A 40 -5.94 9.81 -8.12
C GLU A 40 -5.63 9.97 -6.64
N LEU A 41 -4.51 10.63 -6.28
CA LEU A 41 -4.26 11.02 -4.89
C LEU A 41 -5.36 11.93 -4.33
N LYS A 42 -6.06 12.71 -5.17
CA LYS A 42 -7.22 13.52 -4.76
C LYS A 42 -8.44 12.69 -4.39
N LYS A 43 -8.49 11.39 -4.73
CA LYS A 43 -9.57 10.48 -4.30
C LYS A 43 -9.43 10.09 -2.83
N ILE A 44 -8.22 10.17 -2.27
CA ILE A 44 -7.94 9.78 -0.89
C ILE A 44 -8.40 10.90 0.06
N VAL A 45 -9.45 10.62 0.83
CA VAL A 45 -10.20 11.60 1.62
C VAL A 45 -9.30 12.34 2.60
N TRP A 46 -8.42 11.63 3.31
CA TRP A 46 -7.52 12.21 4.30
C TRP A 46 -6.34 12.99 3.70
N LEU A 47 -6.08 12.86 2.38
CA LEU A 47 -5.05 13.63 1.66
C LEU A 47 -5.58 14.90 1.00
N GLN A 48 -6.89 14.97 0.68
CA GLN A 48 -7.48 16.07 -0.09
C GLN A 48 -7.14 17.46 0.45
N LYS A 49 -7.14 17.64 1.78
CA LYS A 49 -6.86 18.92 2.42
C LYS A 49 -5.41 19.39 2.25
N SER A 50 -4.48 18.46 2.03
CA SER A 50 -3.06 18.75 1.81
C SER A 50 -2.72 18.97 0.34
N LEU A 51 -3.56 18.50 -0.60
CA LEU A 51 -3.33 18.57 -2.05
C LEU A 51 -3.86 19.87 -2.67
N THR A 52 -3.37 21.01 -2.17
CA THR A 52 -3.84 22.35 -2.58
C THR A 52 -3.07 22.94 -3.77
N ASP A 53 -1.84 22.52 -4.01
CA ASP A 53 -0.98 23.05 -5.07
C ASP A 53 -0.65 21.98 -6.13
N ASP A 54 -1.18 22.18 -7.34
CA ASP A 54 -0.97 21.30 -8.47
C ASP A 54 0.47 21.36 -9.04
N LYS A 55 1.30 22.32 -8.64
CA LYS A 55 2.70 22.47 -9.06
C LYS A 55 3.73 22.11 -7.99
N ALA A 56 3.30 21.88 -6.74
CA ALA A 56 4.21 21.46 -5.68
C ALA A 56 4.82 20.07 -5.97
N ALA A 57 6.11 19.91 -5.65
CA ALA A 57 6.83 18.64 -5.74
C ALA A 57 6.52 17.73 -4.54
N GLN A 58 6.16 18.31 -3.39
CA GLN A 58 5.74 17.61 -2.19
C GLN A 58 4.71 18.44 -1.39
N VAL A 59 3.91 17.78 -0.58
CA VAL A 59 2.98 18.42 0.37
C VAL A 59 3.14 17.85 1.77
N SER A 60 2.82 18.65 2.78
CA SER A 60 2.83 18.20 4.18
C SER A 60 1.49 17.56 4.53
N VAL A 61 1.54 16.35 5.08
CA VAL A 61 0.38 15.58 5.53
C VAL A 61 0.54 15.26 7.00
N THR A 62 -0.47 15.55 7.80
CA THR A 62 -0.45 15.25 9.24
C THR A 62 -1.13 13.91 9.53
N LEU A 63 -0.40 12.99 10.15
CA LEU A 63 -0.86 11.68 10.59
C LEU A 63 -0.54 11.55 12.08
N GLN A 64 -1.56 11.29 12.92
CA GLN A 64 -1.38 11.10 14.37
C GLN A 64 -0.45 12.16 15.01
N ASP A 65 -0.75 13.44 14.77
CA ASP A 65 0.01 14.59 15.29
C ASP A 65 1.46 14.74 14.77
N LYS A 66 1.86 13.95 13.76
CA LYS A 66 3.16 14.06 13.07
C LYS A 66 2.98 14.47 11.61
N SER A 67 3.84 15.37 11.14
CA SER A 67 3.83 15.81 9.74
C SER A 67 4.81 15.01 8.90
N TYR A 68 4.34 14.57 7.73
CA TYR A 68 5.08 13.78 6.76
C TYR A 68 5.07 14.47 5.40
N ASN A 69 6.18 14.35 4.66
CA ASN A 69 6.31 14.86 3.30
C ASN A 69 5.75 13.82 2.32
N LEU A 70 4.60 14.09 1.71
CA LEU A 70 4.09 13.31 0.58
C LEU A 70 4.72 13.83 -0.71
N ALA A 71 5.57 13.02 -1.34
CA ALA A 71 6.10 13.32 -2.67
C ALA A 71 5.00 13.17 -3.74
N LEU A 72 4.87 14.17 -4.62
CA LEU A 72 3.86 14.21 -5.70
C LEU A 72 4.41 13.80 -7.07
N THR A 73 5.74 13.70 -7.18
CA THR A 73 6.47 13.17 -8.35
C THR A 73 7.74 12.42 -7.90
N PRO A 74 7.61 11.32 -7.11
CA PRO A 74 8.77 10.58 -6.61
C PRO A 74 9.49 9.80 -7.71
N SER A 75 10.80 9.60 -7.51
CA SER A 75 11.61 8.62 -8.25
C SER A 75 11.08 7.19 -8.01
N ASP A 76 11.50 6.24 -8.84
CA ASP A 76 11.13 4.82 -8.68
C ASP A 76 12.00 4.05 -7.68
N GLU A 77 12.63 4.78 -6.77
CA GLU A 77 13.56 4.23 -5.79
C GLU A 77 12.85 3.44 -4.69
N THR A 78 13.57 2.45 -4.17
CA THR A 78 13.17 1.60 -3.05
C THR A 78 14.00 1.96 -1.83
N PHE A 79 13.35 2.05 -0.67
CA PHE A 79 13.95 2.48 0.60
C PHE A 79 14.17 1.33 1.59
N GLY A 80 14.13 0.08 1.10
CA GLY A 80 14.36 -1.13 1.88
C GLY A 80 13.25 -2.15 1.74
N GLU A 81 13.46 -3.32 2.33
CA GLU A 81 12.47 -4.39 2.40
C GLU A 81 11.52 -4.18 3.58
N CYS A 82 10.28 -4.61 3.43
CA CYS A 82 9.26 -4.54 4.46
C CYS A 82 8.32 -5.76 4.39
N VAL A 83 7.61 -6.02 5.49
CA VAL A 83 6.62 -7.11 5.55
C VAL A 83 5.33 -6.54 6.11
N VAL A 84 4.23 -6.70 5.36
CA VAL A 84 2.89 -6.28 5.77
C VAL A 84 1.90 -7.41 5.51
N ASN A 85 1.04 -7.71 6.48
CA ASN A 85 0.05 -8.80 6.36
C ASN A 85 0.65 -10.14 5.88
N HIS A 86 1.83 -10.50 6.41
CA HIS A 86 2.59 -11.70 6.03
C HIS A 86 3.10 -11.74 4.58
N MET A 87 3.01 -10.62 3.84
CA MET A 87 3.54 -10.48 2.49
C MET A 87 4.83 -9.66 2.50
N ALA A 88 5.86 -10.18 1.85
CA ALA A 88 7.10 -9.44 1.62
C ALA A 88 6.88 -8.34 0.58
N GLY A 89 7.53 -7.20 0.79
CA GLY A 89 7.41 -6.03 -0.04
C GLY A 89 8.61 -5.10 0.03
N GLU A 90 8.52 -3.99 -0.71
CA GLU A 90 9.52 -2.94 -0.74
C GLU A 90 8.92 -1.62 -0.25
N CYS A 91 9.65 -0.90 0.59
CA CYS A 91 9.27 0.44 1.01
C CYS A 91 9.46 1.42 -0.14
N ARG A 92 8.39 2.06 -0.58
CA ARG A 92 8.38 3.05 -1.67
C ARG A 92 7.63 4.31 -1.23
N HIS A 93 7.75 5.40 -1.97
CA HIS A 93 6.91 6.58 -1.75
C HIS A 93 5.43 6.22 -1.90
N PHE A 94 4.56 6.78 -1.05
CA PHE A 94 3.13 6.50 -1.02
C PHE A 94 2.46 6.49 -2.40
N GLN A 95 2.75 7.49 -3.23
CA GLN A 95 2.18 7.60 -4.58
C GLN A 95 2.47 6.40 -5.50
N LYS A 96 3.61 5.73 -5.32
CA LYS A 96 4.01 4.60 -6.17
C LYS A 96 3.11 3.38 -6.00
N CYS A 97 2.36 3.32 -4.90
CA CYS A 97 1.81 2.06 -4.40
C CYS A 97 0.70 2.31 -3.38
N ALA A 98 -0.10 3.33 -3.64
CA ALA A 98 -1.29 3.58 -2.87
C ALA A 98 -2.37 2.58 -3.32
N LEU A 99 -2.86 1.80 -2.35
CA LEU A 99 -3.89 0.81 -2.55
C LEU A 99 -5.27 1.46 -2.35
N ALA A 100 -6.29 0.95 -3.02
CA ALA A 100 -7.66 1.44 -2.89
C ALA A 100 -8.19 1.40 -1.44
N ILE A 101 -7.69 0.46 -0.62
CA ILE A 101 -8.02 0.37 0.80
C ILE A 101 -7.58 1.60 1.61
N PHE A 102 -6.70 2.45 1.07
CA PHE A 102 -6.26 3.66 1.76
C PHE A 102 -7.15 4.88 1.47
N GLU A 103 -8.13 4.78 0.57
CA GLU A 103 -8.89 5.93 0.09
C GLU A 103 -9.76 6.56 1.18
N ASP A 104 -10.43 5.72 1.97
CA ASP A 104 -11.46 6.15 2.91
C ASP A 104 -10.89 6.52 4.29
N ASP A 105 -10.05 5.65 4.87
CA ASP A 105 -9.52 5.83 6.23
C ASP A 105 -7.99 5.74 6.26
N VAL A 106 -7.39 6.67 7.00
CA VAL A 106 -5.96 6.69 7.27
C VAL A 106 -5.51 5.47 8.08
N SER A 107 -6.39 4.92 8.92
CA SER A 107 -6.13 3.74 9.74
C SER A 107 -5.83 2.49 8.92
N ASP A 108 -6.39 2.37 7.71
CA ASP A 108 -6.10 1.27 6.79
C ASP A 108 -4.70 1.37 6.17
N PHE A 109 -4.16 2.59 6.08
CA PHE A 109 -2.81 2.85 5.61
C PHE A 109 -1.75 2.62 6.71
N LEU A 110 -2.05 2.88 7.99
CA LEU A 110 -1.05 2.83 9.06
C LEU A 110 -0.25 1.51 9.14
N PRO A 111 -0.83 0.32 8.95
CA PRO A 111 -0.08 -0.95 8.95
C PRO A 111 0.92 -1.08 7.79
N TYR A 112 0.67 -0.37 6.69
CA TYR A 112 1.51 -0.37 5.50
C TYR A 112 2.59 0.72 5.55
N LYS A 113 2.50 1.66 6.49
CA LYS A 113 3.45 2.78 6.57
C LYS A 113 4.86 2.25 6.85
N CYS A 114 5.82 2.68 6.04
CA CYS A 114 7.24 2.50 6.28
C CYS A 114 7.95 3.86 6.44
N ASP A 115 9.11 3.87 7.08
CA ASP A 115 9.87 5.09 7.32
C ASP A 115 10.86 5.36 6.17
N ILE A 116 10.81 6.60 5.65
CA ILE A 116 11.74 7.09 4.63
C ILE A 116 12.48 8.30 5.20
N THR A 117 13.80 8.32 5.03
CA THR A 117 14.67 9.43 5.44
C THR A 117 14.14 10.78 4.95
N GLY A 118 14.14 11.80 5.82
CA GLY A 118 13.55 13.10 5.51
C GLY A 118 12.06 13.21 5.85
N ASN A 119 11.53 12.28 6.65
CA ASN A 119 10.12 12.20 7.05
C ASN A 119 9.18 12.10 5.85
N PHE A 120 9.60 11.42 4.78
CA PHE A 120 8.71 11.18 3.65
C PHE A 120 7.67 10.11 4.00
N LEU A 121 6.49 10.27 3.41
CA LEU A 121 5.41 9.31 3.56
C LEU A 121 5.70 8.07 2.69
N GLY A 122 6.10 6.99 3.35
CA GLY A 122 6.40 5.70 2.73
C GLY A 122 5.28 4.69 2.89
N VAL A 123 5.17 3.79 1.93
CA VAL A 123 4.24 2.65 1.92
C VAL A 123 4.99 1.37 1.59
N CYS A 124 4.66 0.28 2.28
CA CYS A 124 5.16 -1.05 2.02
C CYS A 124 4.40 -1.68 0.86
N CYS A 125 5.12 -2.00 -0.21
CA CYS A 125 4.58 -2.51 -1.46
C CYS A 125 4.84 -3.99 -1.63
N PRO A 126 3.83 -4.86 -1.51
CA PRO A 126 4.01 -6.29 -1.69
C PRO A 126 4.62 -6.61 -3.06
N VAL A 127 5.69 -7.39 -3.15
CA VAL A 127 6.36 -7.69 -4.44
C VAL A 127 5.63 -8.72 -5.30
N HIS A 128 4.52 -9.28 -4.82
CA HIS A 128 3.74 -10.30 -5.51
C HIS A 128 2.25 -10.01 -5.40
N VAL A 129 1.62 -9.72 -6.54
CA VAL A 129 0.19 -9.86 -6.80
C VAL A 129 -0.07 -10.14 -8.26
#